data_AF-A0A9K3P7D6-F1
#
_entry.id   AF-A0A9K3P7D6-F1
#
_cell.length_a   1.000
_cell.length_b   1.000
_cell.length_c   1.000
_cell.angle_alpha   90.00
_cell.angle_beta   90.00
_cell.angle_gamma   90.00
#
_symmetry.space_group_name_H-M   'P 1'
#
loop_
_entity.id
_entity.type
_entity.pdbx_description
1 polymer ?
#
loop_
_entity_poly.entity_id
_entity_poly.type
_entity_poly.pdbx_seq_one_letter_code
_entity_poly.pdbx_strand_id
1 'polypeptide(L)'
;MPPQESDSLLKQQQQQDNSKTKPQETSSIIESSYQQAGGGNPHHLSLDPSNDDDDDNAINITKTTHFRKSNQSISTVIMVVVVAVVTIVAFVWLGGGTKLFTNNLAGTIGTNVNRTGPYQLIEIHHGKTFLDYYDFADGPDSLGSAGYNTYVSKDRAQELGLFQTEEEDDDDDIAVLLKSAAGTTKRDVNGNRFRESIRLEGKKRLDRGLIVLDVRHMPAGCGVWPAFWTTDETHWPDHGEIDIVEGINNQDVVKTALHTSDQCSMYAHVPRWAWSGEWDTATGLPDTFTGRLNFDNRLEADNCWVMAPHQWANQGCVAVSQENGTIGTAMNDVGGGVYVLEWDPDNGYIRSWVFQRHNIPTNLLESMQTANDSQQHDITATTTTKTKTKNTRGDEKDDNDKTVVLPDPSTWGLPYAYFAIGQGSGCSADHFVNHHIVINLAFCGTVAGNRFQHDCPALYEQYNVHNDSELTCNAYIDSDPTALKEAYWKIRGVYIYQRQ
;
A
#
# COMPACT_ATOMS: atom_id res chain seq x y z
N MET A 1 30.30 4.64 -60.27
CA MET A 1 29.22 5.44 -60.88
C MET A 1 27.88 4.84 -60.43
N PRO A 2 27.21 5.45 -59.44
CA PRO A 2 25.88 5.06 -58.99
C PRO A 2 24.81 6.00 -59.58
N PRO A 3 23.52 5.71 -59.37
CA PRO A 3 22.57 6.77 -59.07
C PRO A 3 21.92 6.59 -57.69
N GLN A 4 21.85 7.71 -56.98
CA GLN A 4 21.26 7.92 -55.68
C GLN A 4 19.76 8.20 -55.82
N GLU A 5 18.92 7.61 -54.97
CA GLU A 5 17.58 8.13 -54.65
C GLU A 5 17.15 7.61 -53.26
N SER A 6 17.41 8.40 -52.22
CA SER A 6 16.67 8.41 -50.96
C SER A 6 17.06 9.64 -50.16
N ASP A 7 16.69 10.83 -50.65
CA ASP A 7 16.89 12.08 -49.93
C ASP A 7 15.86 13.13 -50.38
N SER A 8 14.59 12.95 -49.97
CA SER A 8 13.54 13.94 -50.25
C SER A 8 12.39 14.00 -49.23
N LEU A 9 12.60 13.49 -48.00
CA LEU A 9 11.65 13.66 -46.88
C LEU A 9 12.25 14.43 -45.69
N LEU A 10 13.36 15.15 -45.92
CA LEU A 10 13.97 16.06 -44.96
C LEU A 10 14.08 17.49 -45.53
N LYS A 11 13.08 17.96 -46.28
CA LYS A 11 12.97 19.35 -46.78
C LYS A 11 11.53 19.85 -46.89
N GLN A 12 10.66 19.50 -45.94
CA GLN A 12 9.31 20.08 -45.80
C GLN A 12 8.96 20.52 -44.37
N GLN A 13 9.96 20.95 -43.59
CA GLN A 13 9.71 21.56 -42.27
C GLN A 13 10.57 22.79 -41.97
N GLN A 14 11.09 23.44 -43.02
CA GLN A 14 11.78 24.72 -42.94
C GLN A 14 11.37 25.59 -44.13
N GLN A 15 10.15 26.11 -44.11
CA GLN A 15 9.73 27.35 -44.79
C GLN A 15 8.22 27.59 -44.59
N GLN A 16 7.85 28.00 -43.38
CA GLN A 16 6.65 28.82 -43.11
C GLN A 16 6.72 29.26 -41.65
N ASP A 17 7.33 30.43 -41.42
CA ASP A 17 6.73 31.50 -40.63
C ASP A 17 7.76 32.59 -40.35
N ASN A 18 7.70 33.63 -41.16
CA ASN A 18 8.38 34.88 -40.92
C ASN A 18 7.54 36.03 -41.52
N SER A 19 6.44 36.40 -40.87
CA SER A 19 5.90 37.76 -40.95
C SER A 19 5.17 38.19 -39.67
N LYS A 20 5.92 38.95 -38.89
CA LYS A 20 5.56 39.82 -37.77
C LYS A 20 4.12 40.38 -37.77
N THR A 21 3.42 40.21 -36.65
CA THR A 21 2.70 41.29 -35.94
C THR A 21 2.79 41.07 -34.42
N LYS A 22 2.94 42.17 -33.67
CA LYS A 22 3.32 42.28 -32.24
C LYS A 22 2.12 42.06 -31.31
N PRO A 23 2.30 41.47 -30.11
CA PRO A 23 1.49 41.86 -28.94
C PRO A 23 2.32 42.19 -27.69
N GLN A 24 1.66 42.92 -26.79
CA GLN A 24 2.17 43.58 -25.59
C GLN A 24 2.60 42.63 -24.46
N GLU A 25 3.58 43.11 -23.70
CA GLU A 25 4.16 42.54 -22.49
C GLU A 25 3.14 42.35 -21.36
N THR A 26 3.08 41.15 -20.78
CA THR A 26 2.88 40.94 -19.34
C THR A 26 3.70 39.71 -18.94
N SER A 27 4.79 39.95 -18.21
CA SER A 27 5.64 38.93 -17.58
C SER A 27 5.41 39.01 -16.08
N SER A 28 5.00 37.92 -15.44
CA SER A 28 5.13 37.73 -14.00
C SER A 28 5.92 36.46 -13.75
N ILE A 29 7.20 36.68 -13.48
CA ILE A 29 8.20 35.75 -12.99
C ILE A 29 7.87 35.45 -11.52
N ILE A 30 7.75 34.17 -11.14
CA ILE A 30 7.95 33.73 -9.75
C ILE A 30 9.34 33.09 -9.69
N GLU A 31 10.34 33.94 -9.51
CA GLU A 31 11.63 33.56 -8.92
C GLU A 31 11.39 33.48 -7.41
N SER A 32 11.51 32.29 -6.83
CA SER A 32 11.65 32.19 -5.37
C SER A 32 13.10 32.52 -5.02
N SER A 33 13.26 33.68 -4.40
CA SER A 33 14.54 34.19 -3.93
C SER A 33 14.86 33.57 -2.57
N TYR A 34 15.83 32.64 -2.55
CA TYR A 34 16.60 32.33 -1.34
C TYR A 34 17.55 33.51 -1.09
N GLN A 35 17.15 34.46 -0.24
CA GLN A 35 18.07 35.45 0.30
C GLN A 35 18.63 34.98 1.65
N GLN A 36 19.96 34.96 1.68
CA GLN A 36 20.83 34.88 2.84
C GLN A 36 20.46 35.96 3.88
N ALA A 37 20.17 35.55 5.11
CA ALA A 37 20.30 36.41 6.28
C ALA A 37 21.70 36.15 6.87
N GLY A 38 22.53 37.20 6.83
CA GLY A 38 23.92 37.19 7.22
C GLY A 38 24.16 37.14 8.73
N GLY A 39 25.45 36.95 9.04
CA GLY A 39 25.99 36.74 10.36
C GLY A 39 25.78 37.89 11.34
N GLY A 40 25.52 37.50 12.59
CA GLY A 40 25.73 38.30 13.79
C GLY A 40 26.53 37.45 14.79
N ASN A 41 27.73 37.90 15.11
CA ASN A 41 28.66 37.27 16.06
C ASN A 41 28.06 37.26 17.49
N PRO A 42 28.36 36.26 18.35
CA PRO A 42 27.69 36.09 19.63
C PRO A 42 28.36 36.89 20.74
N HIS A 43 27.55 37.54 21.57
CA HIS A 43 28.00 38.03 22.87
C HIS A 43 27.84 36.92 23.92
N HIS A 44 29.00 36.52 24.46
CA HIS A 44 29.18 35.82 25.73
C HIS A 44 28.17 36.25 26.80
N LEU A 45 27.50 35.30 27.43
CA LEU A 45 27.09 35.40 28.84
C LEU A 45 27.21 34.02 29.48
N SER A 46 28.11 33.99 30.45
CA SER A 46 28.50 32.84 31.27
C SER A 46 27.34 32.39 32.14
N LEU A 47 27.10 31.07 32.18
CA LEU A 47 26.40 30.43 33.28
C LEU A 47 27.44 30.00 34.30
N ASP A 48 27.25 30.37 35.56
CA ASP A 48 27.68 29.55 36.69
C ASP A 48 26.69 29.77 37.87
N PRO A 49 26.36 28.74 38.67
CA PRO A 49 25.31 28.76 39.68
C PRO A 49 25.87 28.95 41.11
N SER A 50 25.10 29.58 41.98
CA SER A 50 25.22 29.49 43.46
C SER A 50 23.98 30.15 44.06
N ASN A 51 23.11 29.39 44.71
CA ASN A 51 23.13 28.97 46.13
C ASN A 51 22.47 29.99 47.07
N ASP A 52 21.60 29.42 47.91
CA ASP A 52 21.31 29.79 49.29
C ASP A 52 20.08 30.68 49.60
N ASP A 53 19.13 29.97 50.24
CA ASP A 53 18.51 30.24 51.54
C ASP A 53 17.23 31.09 51.68
N ASP A 54 16.21 30.40 52.20
CA ASP A 54 15.37 30.73 53.36
C ASP A 54 14.68 32.10 53.42
N ASP A 55 13.34 32.12 53.46
CA ASP A 55 12.63 32.07 54.75
C ASP A 55 11.11 32.23 54.59
N ASP A 56 10.39 31.49 55.44
CA ASP A 56 8.97 31.58 55.72
C ASP A 56 8.55 33.00 56.16
N ASN A 57 7.37 33.46 55.71
CA ASN A 57 6.50 34.18 56.65
C ASN A 57 5.01 34.09 56.33
N ALA A 58 4.30 33.83 57.41
CA ALA A 58 2.91 33.47 57.50
C ALA A 58 1.95 34.68 57.47
N ILE A 59 0.78 34.43 56.87
CA ILE A 59 -0.57 34.86 57.29
C ILE A 59 -0.87 36.38 57.35
N ASN A 60 -1.81 36.80 56.50
CA ASN A 60 -2.94 37.61 56.97
C ASN A 60 -4.21 37.36 56.15
N ILE A 61 -5.23 36.84 56.84
CA ILE A 61 -6.59 36.59 56.37
C ILE A 61 -7.43 37.84 56.65
N THR A 62 -8.18 38.35 55.66
CA THR A 62 -9.53 38.90 55.92
C THR A 62 -10.42 38.97 54.68
N LYS A 63 -11.50 38.18 54.76
CA LYS A 63 -12.91 38.45 54.38
C LYS A 63 -13.37 38.47 52.90
N THR A 64 -13.89 37.30 52.53
CA THR A 64 -15.29 37.01 52.09
C THR A 64 -15.89 37.73 50.89
N THR A 65 -16.14 36.93 49.83
CA THR A 65 -17.45 36.88 49.13
C THR A 65 -17.78 35.44 48.74
N HIS A 66 -18.96 34.99 49.14
CA HIS A 66 -19.56 33.67 48.89
C HIS A 66 -19.85 33.41 47.41
N PHE A 67 -19.49 32.22 46.90
CA PHE A 67 -20.19 31.60 45.76
C PHE A 67 -20.59 30.17 46.14
N ARG A 68 -21.91 29.96 46.26
CA ARG A 68 -22.59 28.72 46.65
C ARG A 68 -22.86 27.91 45.37
N LYS A 69 -22.13 26.80 45.15
CA LYS A 69 -22.47 25.84 44.07
C LYS A 69 -23.66 24.98 44.51
N SER A 70 -24.73 25.02 43.72
CA SER A 70 -25.98 24.28 43.91
C SER A 70 -25.80 22.82 43.50
N ASN A 71 -26.09 21.90 44.42
CA ASN A 71 -25.98 20.45 44.27
C ASN A 71 -27.39 19.86 44.07
N GLN A 72 -28.06 20.20 42.96
CA GLN A 72 -29.49 19.91 42.78
C GLN A 72 -29.89 19.23 41.45
N SER A 73 -28.94 18.76 40.63
CA SER A 73 -29.26 18.11 39.34
C SER A 73 -29.00 16.60 39.28
N ILE A 74 -28.26 16.02 40.24
CA ILE A 74 -27.84 14.60 40.17
C ILE A 74 -28.89 13.66 40.78
N SER A 75 -29.69 14.13 41.75
CA SER A 75 -30.71 13.29 42.42
C SER A 75 -31.97 13.04 41.59
N THR A 76 -32.29 13.92 40.63
CA THR A 76 -33.51 13.81 39.82
C THR A 76 -33.32 12.86 38.64
N VAL A 77 -32.13 12.80 38.06
CA VAL A 77 -31.79 11.93 36.92
C VAL A 77 -31.75 10.46 37.35
N ILE A 78 -31.22 10.17 38.54
CA ILE A 78 -31.13 8.80 39.08
C ILE A 78 -32.54 8.24 39.39
N MET A 79 -33.46 9.07 39.89
CA MET A 79 -34.84 8.64 40.18
C MET A 79 -35.64 8.29 38.92
N VAL A 80 -35.45 9.01 37.80
CA VAL A 80 -36.18 8.75 36.54
C VAL A 80 -35.73 7.42 35.92
N VAL A 81 -34.42 7.11 35.96
CA VAL A 81 -33.88 5.86 35.42
C VAL A 81 -34.33 4.64 36.24
N VAL A 82 -34.35 4.75 37.56
CA VAL A 82 -34.78 3.64 38.44
C VAL A 82 -36.28 3.34 38.27
N VAL A 83 -37.13 4.36 38.15
CA VAL A 83 -38.57 4.15 37.92
C VAL A 83 -38.84 3.53 36.55
N ALA A 84 -38.11 3.90 35.50
CA ALA A 84 -38.28 3.33 34.16
C ALA A 84 -37.84 1.85 34.09
N VAL A 85 -36.77 1.47 34.79
CA VAL A 85 -36.30 0.07 34.84
C VAL A 85 -37.28 -0.78 35.65
N VAL A 86 -37.82 -0.26 36.76
CA VAL A 86 -38.77 -1.00 37.61
C VAL A 86 -40.12 -1.21 36.90
N THR A 87 -40.58 -0.26 36.07
CA THR A 87 -41.83 -0.43 35.30
C THR A 87 -41.67 -1.43 34.15
N ILE A 88 -40.52 -1.47 33.47
CA ILE A 88 -40.24 -2.44 32.41
C ILE A 88 -40.16 -3.87 32.98
N VAL A 89 -39.48 -4.04 34.12
CA VAL A 89 -39.36 -5.36 34.77
C VAL A 89 -40.71 -5.84 35.33
N ALA A 90 -41.54 -4.92 35.84
CA ALA A 90 -42.90 -5.26 36.30
C ALA A 90 -43.85 -5.65 35.15
N PHE A 91 -43.70 -5.06 33.96
CA PHE A 91 -44.49 -5.41 32.77
C PHE A 91 -44.13 -6.80 32.21
N VAL A 92 -42.87 -7.23 32.35
CA VAL A 92 -42.41 -8.56 31.92
C VAL A 92 -42.84 -9.67 32.89
N TRP A 93 -43.11 -9.35 34.16
CA TRP A 93 -43.37 -10.36 35.20
C TRP A 93 -44.84 -10.53 35.63
N LEU A 94 -45.78 -9.66 35.22
CA LEU A 94 -47.19 -9.72 35.67
C LEU A 94 -48.26 -9.87 34.58
N GLY A 95 -47.88 -10.22 33.34
CA GLY A 95 -48.82 -10.40 32.23
C GLY A 95 -48.73 -11.78 31.58
N GLY A 96 -49.40 -12.77 32.18
CA GLY A 96 -49.57 -14.10 31.57
C GLY A 96 -50.32 -14.02 30.24
N GLY A 97 -49.67 -14.52 29.17
CA GLY A 97 -50.23 -14.66 27.83
C GLY A 97 -49.51 -15.75 27.04
N THR A 98 -49.37 -16.95 27.61
CA THR A 98 -48.97 -18.15 26.86
C THR A 98 -50.12 -18.61 25.95
N LYS A 99 -49.81 -18.88 24.68
CA LYS A 99 -50.65 -19.43 23.59
C LYS A 99 -51.36 -18.41 22.68
N LEU A 100 -50.57 -17.65 21.95
CA LEU A 100 -50.78 -17.25 20.55
C LEU A 100 -49.43 -16.66 20.09
N PHE A 101 -49.02 -16.89 18.85
CA PHE A 101 -47.64 -16.71 18.32
C PHE A 101 -46.65 -17.86 18.57
N THR A 102 -47.08 -19.09 18.30
CA THR A 102 -46.18 -20.08 17.68
C THR A 102 -46.69 -20.31 16.27
N ASN A 103 -45.79 -20.20 15.30
CA ASN A 103 -45.97 -20.22 13.84
C ASN A 103 -46.10 -18.83 13.20
N ASN A 104 -44.96 -18.36 12.69
CA ASN A 104 -44.70 -17.22 11.79
C ASN A 104 -43.70 -16.18 12.34
N LEU A 105 -42.62 -16.65 12.97
CA LEU A 105 -41.36 -15.91 13.04
C LEU A 105 -40.19 -16.74 12.45
N ALA A 106 -40.48 -17.45 11.35
CA ALA A 106 -39.49 -17.98 10.41
C ALA A 106 -39.42 -17.08 9.15
N GLY A 107 -39.60 -15.78 9.34
CA GLY A 107 -39.61 -14.78 8.28
C GLY A 107 -38.79 -13.57 8.71
N THR A 108 -37.59 -13.48 8.12
CA THR A 108 -36.82 -12.24 7.97
C THR A 108 -36.13 -11.68 9.22
N ILE A 109 -35.29 -12.49 9.88
CA ILE A 109 -33.93 -12.01 10.15
C ILE A 109 -33.08 -12.64 9.06
N GLY A 110 -33.10 -12.02 7.88
CA GLY A 110 -32.03 -12.22 6.94
C GLY A 110 -30.81 -11.58 7.60
N THR A 111 -29.98 -12.37 8.26
CA THR A 111 -28.54 -12.09 8.21
C THR A 111 -28.21 -12.19 6.73
N ASN A 112 -28.34 -11.08 6.00
CA ASN A 112 -27.65 -10.90 4.73
C ASN A 112 -26.16 -10.87 5.09
N VAL A 113 -25.60 -12.02 5.44
CA VAL A 113 -24.22 -12.31 5.12
C VAL A 113 -24.24 -12.28 3.61
N ASN A 114 -23.96 -11.11 3.03
CA ASN A 114 -23.65 -11.01 1.62
C ASN A 114 -22.46 -11.95 1.46
N ARG A 115 -22.69 -13.16 0.94
CA ARG A 115 -21.61 -14.07 0.62
C ARG A 115 -20.73 -13.30 -0.35
N THR A 116 -19.48 -13.08 0.02
CA THR A 116 -18.47 -12.36 -0.76
C THR A 116 -18.01 -13.18 -1.97
N GLY A 117 -18.64 -14.33 -2.23
CA GLY A 117 -18.40 -15.23 -3.36
C GLY A 117 -19.71 -15.81 -3.92
N PRO A 118 -19.65 -16.78 -4.84
CA PRO A 118 -18.44 -17.55 -5.21
C PRO A 118 -17.48 -16.76 -6.11
N TYR A 119 -16.18 -17.00 -5.90
CA TYR A 119 -15.13 -16.58 -6.82
C TYR A 119 -14.87 -17.65 -7.88
N GLN A 120 -14.24 -17.27 -8.98
CA GLN A 120 -13.60 -18.16 -9.94
C GLN A 120 -12.16 -17.72 -10.16
N LEU A 121 -11.26 -18.67 -10.33
CA LEU A 121 -9.88 -18.40 -10.69
C LEU A 121 -9.82 -17.91 -12.15
N ILE A 122 -9.13 -16.80 -12.40
CA ILE A 122 -8.95 -16.22 -13.73
C ILE A 122 -7.53 -16.40 -14.22
N GLU A 123 -6.52 -16.20 -13.36
CA GLU A 123 -5.11 -16.25 -13.76
C GLU A 123 -4.22 -16.61 -12.56
N ILE A 124 -3.14 -17.36 -12.80
CA ILE A 124 -2.09 -17.66 -11.81
C ILE A 124 -0.73 -17.32 -12.44
N HIS A 125 0.07 -16.50 -11.76
CA HIS A 125 1.46 -16.24 -12.11
C HIS A 125 2.32 -17.01 -11.11
N HIS A 126 2.94 -18.11 -11.52
CA HIS A 126 3.79 -18.92 -10.63
C HIS A 126 4.87 -19.68 -11.40
N GLY A 127 5.86 -20.18 -10.66
CA GLY A 127 6.92 -21.02 -11.19
C GLY A 127 7.63 -20.48 -12.44
N LYS A 128 7.96 -21.37 -13.37
CA LYS A 128 8.79 -21.05 -14.54
C LYS A 128 8.12 -20.09 -15.53
N THR A 129 6.79 -20.03 -15.53
CA THR A 129 5.99 -19.17 -16.42
C THR A 129 5.61 -17.85 -15.77
N PHE A 130 5.97 -17.60 -14.50
CA PHE A 130 5.63 -16.36 -13.79
C PHE A 130 5.94 -15.09 -14.61
N LEU A 131 7.12 -15.03 -15.24
CA LEU A 131 7.57 -13.87 -16.01
C LEU A 131 6.89 -13.73 -17.37
N ASP A 132 6.10 -14.70 -17.81
CA ASP A 132 5.37 -14.63 -19.09
C ASP A 132 4.16 -13.69 -19.00
N TYR A 133 3.68 -13.41 -17.79
CA TYR A 133 2.53 -12.54 -17.51
C TYR A 133 2.88 -11.05 -17.45
N TYR A 134 4.16 -10.70 -17.54
CA TYR A 134 4.65 -9.33 -17.36
C TYR A 134 5.51 -8.86 -18.53
N ASP A 135 5.49 -7.55 -18.75
CA ASP A 135 6.48 -6.81 -19.52
C ASP A 135 7.49 -6.15 -18.56
N PHE A 136 8.73 -5.99 -19.01
CA PHE A 136 9.78 -5.34 -18.22
C PHE A 136 9.89 -3.88 -18.64
N ALA A 137 9.73 -2.96 -17.68
CA ALA A 137 10.03 -1.56 -17.91
C ALA A 137 11.54 -1.37 -18.17
N ASP A 138 11.90 -0.44 -19.05
CA ASP A 138 13.29 -0.13 -19.40
C ASP A 138 13.47 1.38 -19.47
N GLY A 139 14.16 1.95 -18.48
CA GLY A 139 14.33 3.39 -18.37
C GLY A 139 14.33 3.92 -16.93
N PRO A 140 14.27 5.25 -16.77
CA PRO A 140 14.23 5.88 -15.45
C PRO A 140 12.93 5.54 -14.72
N ASP A 141 12.96 5.68 -13.40
CA ASP A 141 11.75 5.63 -12.59
C ASP A 141 10.79 6.78 -12.94
N SER A 142 9.52 6.67 -12.53
CA SER A 142 8.50 7.68 -12.83
C SER A 142 8.89 9.06 -12.26
N LEU A 143 8.38 10.15 -12.84
CA LEU A 143 8.64 11.50 -12.31
C LEU A 143 8.05 11.70 -10.90
N GLY A 144 7.00 10.97 -10.53
CA GLY A 144 6.34 11.09 -9.23
C GLY A 144 7.13 10.43 -8.10
N SER A 145 7.69 9.26 -8.35
CA SER A 145 8.53 8.52 -7.40
C SER A 145 9.99 8.97 -7.43
N ALA A 146 10.50 9.31 -8.63
CA ALA A 146 11.86 9.79 -8.89
C ALA A 146 12.95 8.96 -8.18
N GLY A 147 12.78 7.63 -8.14
CA GLY A 147 13.70 6.72 -7.48
C GLY A 147 15.13 6.82 -8.04
N TYR A 148 16.11 6.60 -7.17
CA TYR A 148 17.54 6.54 -7.49
C TYR A 148 17.93 5.20 -8.13
N ASN A 149 17.18 4.81 -9.16
CA ASN A 149 17.35 3.60 -9.92
C ASN A 149 17.02 3.81 -11.40
N THR A 150 17.48 2.87 -12.21
CA THR A 150 17.01 2.67 -13.58
C THR A 150 16.43 1.26 -13.66
N TYR A 151 15.22 1.14 -14.20
CA TYR A 151 14.69 -0.16 -14.58
C TYR A 151 15.36 -0.62 -15.87
N VAL A 152 15.53 -1.93 -16.01
CA VAL A 152 16.24 -2.53 -17.13
C VAL A 152 15.38 -3.55 -17.86
N SER A 153 15.54 -3.62 -19.18
CA SER A 153 14.89 -4.64 -20.02
C SER A 153 15.16 -6.08 -19.53
N LYS A 154 14.30 -7.02 -19.95
CA LYS A 154 14.42 -8.44 -19.61
C LYS A 154 15.79 -9.03 -19.98
N ASP A 155 16.33 -8.69 -21.16
CA ASP A 155 17.64 -9.17 -21.61
C ASP A 155 18.76 -8.66 -20.69
N ARG A 156 18.73 -7.37 -20.35
CA ARG A 156 19.70 -6.78 -19.42
C ARG A 156 19.56 -7.34 -18.00
N ALA A 157 18.34 -7.54 -17.53
CA ALA A 157 18.06 -8.19 -16.25
C ALA A 157 18.62 -9.62 -16.22
N GLN A 158 18.53 -10.37 -17.32
CA GLN A 158 19.09 -11.71 -17.45
C GLN A 158 20.63 -11.68 -17.46
N GLU A 159 21.26 -10.77 -18.21
CA GLU A 159 22.72 -10.58 -18.21
C GLU A 159 23.29 -10.30 -16.81
N LEU A 160 22.53 -9.54 -16.02
CA LEU A 160 22.88 -9.14 -14.66
C LEU A 160 22.49 -10.18 -13.60
N GLY A 161 21.73 -11.21 -13.96
CA GLY A 161 21.19 -12.19 -13.01
C GLY A 161 20.20 -11.59 -12.01
N LEU A 162 19.42 -10.59 -12.43
CA LEU A 162 18.44 -9.91 -11.57
C LEU A 162 17.17 -10.73 -11.33
N PHE A 163 16.93 -11.80 -12.10
CA PHE A 163 15.86 -12.74 -11.81
C PHE A 163 16.32 -14.18 -11.94
N GLN A 164 15.74 -15.05 -11.11
CA GLN A 164 15.95 -16.49 -11.17
C GLN A 164 14.72 -17.23 -10.62
N THR A 165 14.61 -18.52 -10.97
CA THR A 165 13.64 -19.42 -10.34
C THR A 165 14.39 -20.34 -9.39
N GLU A 166 13.81 -20.58 -8.22
CA GLU A 166 14.33 -21.48 -7.19
C GLU A 166 13.26 -22.52 -6.84
N GLU A 167 13.62 -23.80 -6.82
CA GLU A 167 12.79 -24.86 -6.25
C GLU A 167 12.81 -24.72 -4.72
N GLU A 168 11.63 -24.81 -4.10
CA GLU A 168 11.44 -24.71 -2.66
C GLU A 168 11.54 -26.09 -2.02
N ASP A 169 12.31 -26.19 -0.94
CA ASP A 169 12.59 -27.47 -0.27
C ASP A 169 11.34 -28.13 0.36
N ASP A 170 10.30 -27.35 0.66
CA ASP A 170 9.15 -27.81 1.47
C ASP A 170 8.02 -28.46 0.64
N ASP A 171 7.77 -27.96 -0.59
CA ASP A 171 6.53 -28.24 -1.33
C ASP A 171 6.75 -28.52 -2.84
N ASP A 172 8.00 -28.70 -3.32
CA ASP A 172 8.37 -28.76 -4.76
C ASP A 172 7.89 -27.54 -5.60
N ASP A 173 7.45 -26.47 -4.92
CA ASP A 173 7.01 -25.23 -5.54
C ASP A 173 8.20 -24.44 -6.08
N ILE A 174 7.95 -23.59 -7.09
CA ILE A 174 8.99 -22.76 -7.68
C ILE A 174 8.73 -21.30 -7.34
N ALA A 175 9.65 -20.70 -6.59
CA ALA A 175 9.64 -19.27 -6.30
C ALA A 175 10.45 -18.49 -7.34
N VAL A 176 10.01 -17.26 -7.62
CA VAL A 176 10.71 -16.31 -8.49
C VAL A 176 11.41 -15.27 -7.64
N LEU A 177 12.72 -15.13 -7.83
CA LEU A 177 13.50 -14.09 -7.19
C LEU A 177 13.65 -12.91 -8.13
N LEU A 178 13.44 -11.69 -7.63
CA LEU A 178 13.66 -10.43 -8.34
C LEU A 178 14.57 -9.54 -7.50
N LYS A 179 15.72 -9.17 -8.04
CA LYS A 179 16.83 -8.48 -7.34
C LYS A 179 17.15 -7.14 -8.01
N SER A 180 18.06 -6.41 -7.38
CA SER A 180 18.73 -5.25 -7.97
C SER A 180 20.25 -5.49 -8.07
N ALA A 181 20.93 -4.70 -8.89
CA ALA A 181 22.39 -4.67 -8.97
C ALA A 181 22.92 -3.25 -8.87
N ALA A 182 24.17 -3.11 -8.40
CA ALA A 182 24.85 -1.83 -8.45
C ALA A 182 24.85 -1.28 -9.89
N GLY A 183 24.64 0.02 -10.04
CA GLY A 183 24.59 0.68 -11.34
C GLY A 183 25.86 0.50 -12.18
N THR A 184 25.80 0.85 -13.46
CA THR A 184 26.97 0.78 -14.35
C THR A 184 28.13 1.62 -13.84
N THR A 185 29.38 1.40 -14.28
CA THR A 185 30.49 2.29 -13.90
C THR A 185 30.39 3.69 -14.52
N LYS A 186 29.49 3.89 -15.50
CA LYS A 186 29.24 5.19 -16.12
C LYS A 186 28.29 5.99 -15.24
N ARG A 187 28.66 7.24 -15.00
CA ARG A 187 27.84 8.22 -14.29
C ARG A 187 27.08 9.09 -15.30
N ASP A 188 25.90 9.57 -14.90
CA ASP A 188 25.16 10.57 -15.69
C ASP A 188 25.90 11.93 -15.70
N VAL A 189 25.31 12.93 -16.36
CA VAL A 189 25.88 14.30 -16.43
C VAL A 189 26.02 14.98 -15.07
N ASN A 190 25.30 14.49 -14.06
CA ASN A 190 25.31 14.99 -12.69
C ASN A 190 26.20 14.13 -11.76
N GLY A 191 26.85 13.09 -12.30
CA GLY A 191 27.69 12.20 -11.51
C GLY A 191 26.94 11.03 -10.85
N ASN A 192 25.67 10.81 -11.13
CA ASN A 192 24.85 9.76 -10.52
C ASN A 192 25.11 8.38 -11.14
N ARG A 193 25.06 7.34 -10.31
CA ARG A 193 25.28 5.94 -10.71
C ARG A 193 24.05 5.08 -10.35
N PHE A 194 22.89 5.50 -10.85
CA PHE A 194 21.58 4.87 -10.61
C PHE A 194 21.65 3.33 -10.52
N ARG A 195 21.07 2.77 -9.46
CA ARG A 195 20.99 1.33 -9.24
C ARG A 195 20.17 0.66 -10.35
N GLU A 196 20.63 -0.46 -10.89
CA GLU A 196 19.87 -1.23 -11.88
C GLU A 196 18.84 -2.10 -11.12
N SER A 197 17.56 -2.00 -11.48
CA SER A 197 16.46 -2.69 -10.80
C SER A 197 15.41 -3.22 -11.79
N ILE A 198 14.39 -3.92 -11.28
CA ILE A 198 13.28 -4.46 -12.07
C ILE A 198 11.98 -3.75 -11.72
N ARG A 199 11.20 -3.44 -12.76
CA ARG A 199 9.76 -3.14 -12.69
C ARG A 199 9.05 -4.04 -13.71
N LEU A 200 8.13 -4.85 -13.23
CA LEU A 200 7.29 -5.74 -14.01
C LEU A 200 5.90 -5.14 -14.11
N GLU A 201 5.36 -5.06 -15.33
CA GLU A 201 4.04 -4.53 -15.64
C GLU A 201 3.18 -5.65 -16.24
N GLY A 202 2.10 -6.01 -15.56
CA GLY A 202 1.21 -7.10 -15.92
C GLY A 202 0.48 -6.85 -17.24
N LYS A 203 0.32 -7.91 -18.03
CA LYS A 203 -0.36 -7.86 -19.33
C LYS A 203 -1.89 -7.85 -19.21
N LYS A 204 -2.41 -8.41 -18.11
CA LYS A 204 -3.84 -8.51 -17.84
C LYS A 204 -4.37 -7.18 -17.31
N ARG A 205 -5.48 -6.71 -17.89
CA ARG A 205 -6.23 -5.55 -17.42
C ARG A 205 -7.41 -5.98 -16.55
N LEU A 206 -7.65 -5.26 -15.45
CA LEU A 206 -8.56 -5.57 -14.38
C LEU A 206 -9.42 -4.35 -14.03
N ASP A 207 -10.71 -4.57 -13.81
CA ASP A 207 -11.68 -3.60 -13.27
C ASP A 207 -12.27 -4.04 -11.92
N ARG A 208 -11.75 -5.14 -11.39
CA ARG A 208 -12.13 -5.84 -10.15
C ARG A 208 -11.26 -7.07 -9.97
N GLY A 209 -11.31 -7.63 -8.76
CA GLY A 209 -10.77 -8.96 -8.51
C GLY A 209 -10.43 -9.19 -7.05
N LEU A 210 -10.15 -10.44 -6.72
CA LEU A 210 -9.43 -10.82 -5.52
C LEU A 210 -8.03 -11.25 -5.93
N ILE A 211 -7.04 -10.43 -5.58
CA ILE A 211 -5.63 -10.56 -5.97
C ILE A 211 -4.86 -11.01 -4.74
N VAL A 212 -4.17 -12.14 -4.84
CA VAL A 212 -3.37 -12.73 -3.76
C VAL A 212 -1.90 -12.73 -4.18
N LEU A 213 -1.03 -12.17 -3.33
CA LEU A 213 0.42 -12.27 -3.45
C LEU A 213 0.95 -13.20 -2.34
N ASP A 214 1.59 -14.30 -2.72
CA ASP A 214 2.28 -15.21 -1.80
C ASP A 214 3.80 -15.02 -1.91
N VAL A 215 4.44 -14.53 -0.84
CA VAL A 215 5.89 -14.23 -0.79
C VAL A 215 6.60 -14.99 0.31
N ARG A 216 7.80 -15.50 0.01
CA ARG A 216 8.74 -16.03 1.01
C ARG A 216 9.69 -14.96 1.52
N HIS A 217 9.96 -13.95 0.70
CA HIS A 217 10.83 -12.83 1.02
C HIS A 217 10.38 -11.59 0.24
N MET A 218 10.61 -10.42 0.80
CA MET A 218 10.41 -9.13 0.17
C MET A 218 11.59 -8.18 0.42
N PRO A 219 11.79 -7.15 -0.42
CA PRO A 219 12.87 -6.21 -0.23
C PRO A 219 12.79 -5.52 1.13
N ALA A 220 13.91 -5.49 1.86
CA ALA A 220 14.02 -4.87 3.16
C ALA A 220 15.35 -4.11 3.29
N GLY A 221 15.34 -3.00 4.05
CA GLY A 221 16.53 -2.25 4.39
C GLY A 221 16.43 -0.75 4.08
N CYS A 222 17.38 0.02 4.58
CA CYS A 222 17.42 1.46 4.32
C CYS A 222 17.50 1.81 2.83
N GLY A 223 16.81 2.87 2.43
CA GLY A 223 16.79 3.37 1.05
C GLY A 223 16.03 2.50 0.05
N VAL A 224 15.42 1.38 0.46
CA VAL A 224 14.57 0.57 -0.42
C VAL A 224 13.14 1.12 -0.46
N TRP A 225 12.47 0.93 -1.60
CA TRP A 225 11.06 1.24 -1.81
C TRP A 225 10.42 0.16 -2.70
N PRO A 226 10.11 -1.02 -2.14
CA PRO A 226 9.33 -2.05 -2.83
C PRO A 226 7.86 -1.70 -2.95
N ALA A 227 7.24 -2.09 -4.07
CA ALA A 227 5.79 -2.06 -4.20
C ALA A 227 5.24 -3.25 -5.00
N PHE A 228 4.10 -3.76 -4.55
CA PHE A 228 3.17 -4.62 -5.30
C PHE A 228 1.82 -3.92 -5.33
N TRP A 229 1.41 -3.47 -6.51
CA TRP A 229 0.35 -2.49 -6.65
C TRP A 229 -0.37 -2.65 -7.99
N THR A 230 -1.41 -1.86 -8.21
CA THR A 230 -2.16 -1.87 -9.47
C THR A 230 -2.51 -0.46 -9.93
N THR A 231 -2.46 -0.20 -11.23
CA THR A 231 -2.71 1.15 -11.78
C THR A 231 -2.98 1.10 -13.30
N ASP A 232 -3.42 2.22 -13.85
CA ASP A 232 -3.30 2.55 -15.27
C ASP A 232 -2.44 3.81 -15.45
N GLU A 233 -1.12 3.64 -15.50
CA GLU A 233 -0.12 4.71 -15.52
C GLU A 233 -0.37 5.73 -16.63
N THR A 234 -0.94 5.28 -17.75
CA THR A 234 -1.20 6.16 -18.90
C THR A 234 -2.28 7.20 -18.64
N HIS A 235 -3.14 6.96 -17.65
CA HIS A 235 -4.26 7.84 -17.26
C HIS A 235 -4.21 8.22 -15.79
N TRP A 236 -3.07 8.03 -15.12
CA TRP A 236 -2.90 8.41 -13.73
C TRP A 236 -3.03 9.94 -13.54
N PRO A 237 -3.72 10.43 -12.48
CA PRO A 237 -4.39 9.68 -11.42
C PRO A 237 -5.89 9.44 -11.68
N ASP A 238 -6.39 9.76 -12.88
CA ASP A 238 -7.83 9.69 -13.19
C ASP A 238 -8.38 8.27 -13.16
N HIS A 239 -7.57 7.29 -13.56
CA HIS A 239 -7.90 5.86 -13.50
C HIS A 239 -7.41 5.16 -12.23
N GLY A 240 -6.81 5.91 -11.30
CA GLY A 240 -6.50 5.44 -9.97
C GLY A 240 -5.24 4.61 -9.83
N GLU A 241 -4.89 4.38 -8.57
CA GLU A 241 -3.79 3.52 -8.09
C GLU A 241 -4.26 2.79 -6.84
N ILE A 242 -3.91 1.52 -6.70
CA ILE A 242 -4.13 0.74 -5.48
C ILE A 242 -2.80 0.08 -5.10
N ASP A 243 -2.17 0.60 -4.05
CA ASP A 243 -0.96 0.02 -3.46
C ASP A 243 -1.34 -1.08 -2.50
N ILE A 244 -1.08 -2.34 -2.87
CA ILE A 244 -1.49 -3.50 -2.07
C ILE A 244 -0.45 -3.76 -0.98
N VAL A 245 0.82 -3.72 -1.38
CA VAL A 245 1.98 -3.86 -0.50
C VAL A 245 2.96 -2.77 -0.85
N GLU A 246 3.11 -1.79 0.03
CA GLU A 246 4.12 -0.75 -0.09
C GLU A 246 4.78 -0.52 1.26
N GLY A 247 6.09 -0.27 1.23
CA GLY A 247 6.82 0.27 2.36
C GLY A 247 8.15 0.86 1.92
N ILE A 248 8.75 1.62 2.83
CA ILE A 248 10.03 2.28 2.60
C ILE A 248 11.01 1.99 3.73
N ASN A 249 12.30 2.05 3.43
CA ASN A 249 13.36 1.94 4.42
C ASN A 249 13.18 0.69 5.32
N ASN A 250 13.21 0.88 6.65
CA ASN A 250 13.02 -0.19 7.63
C ASN A 250 11.61 -0.19 8.24
N GLN A 251 10.60 0.25 7.49
CA GLN A 251 9.22 0.12 7.97
C GLN A 251 8.89 -1.36 8.22
N ASP A 252 8.15 -1.60 9.31
CA ASP A 252 7.79 -2.92 9.81
C ASP A 252 6.28 -3.21 9.74
N VAL A 253 5.50 -2.21 9.28
CA VAL A 253 4.06 -2.27 9.13
C VAL A 253 3.69 -2.01 7.68
N VAL A 254 2.91 -2.92 7.08
CA VAL A 254 2.40 -2.78 5.72
C VAL A 254 1.34 -1.69 5.60
N LYS A 255 1.30 -1.04 4.45
CA LYS A 255 0.29 -0.07 4.07
C LYS A 255 -0.47 -0.54 2.83
N THR A 256 -1.76 -0.24 2.79
CA THR A 256 -2.51 -0.16 1.53
C THR A 256 -2.91 1.29 1.31
N ALA A 257 -2.64 1.82 0.11
CA ALA A 257 -2.99 3.18 -0.25
C ALA A 257 -3.85 3.20 -1.52
N LEU A 258 -4.72 4.20 -1.63
CA LEU A 258 -5.38 4.52 -2.89
C LEU A 258 -5.05 5.95 -3.31
N HIS A 259 -4.78 6.13 -4.60
CA HIS A 259 -4.53 7.43 -5.22
C HIS A 259 -5.54 7.65 -6.33
N THR A 260 -6.19 8.81 -6.34
CA THR A 260 -7.23 9.15 -7.31
C THR A 260 -7.14 10.62 -7.73
N SER A 261 -7.91 10.99 -8.76
CA SER A 261 -8.36 12.37 -8.97
C SER A 261 -9.31 12.84 -7.85
N ASP A 262 -9.79 14.09 -7.92
CA ASP A 262 -10.62 14.70 -6.86
C ASP A 262 -11.96 13.96 -6.64
N GLN A 263 -12.60 14.19 -5.49
CA GLN A 263 -13.89 13.63 -5.07
C GLN A 263 -13.86 12.15 -4.64
N CYS A 264 -12.80 11.76 -3.94
CA CYS A 264 -12.69 10.45 -3.29
C CYS A 264 -12.24 10.56 -1.83
N SER A 265 -13.18 10.69 -0.89
CA SER A 265 -12.89 10.75 0.55
C SER A 265 -13.52 9.58 1.31
N MET A 266 -12.75 9.02 2.23
CA MET A 266 -13.16 7.93 3.12
C MET A 266 -13.78 8.45 4.43
N TYR A 267 -13.62 9.75 4.71
CA TYR A 267 -14.15 10.41 5.90
C TYR A 267 -15.64 10.14 6.07
N ALA A 268 -16.04 9.62 7.24
CA ALA A 268 -17.41 9.24 7.57
C ALA A 268 -18.06 8.16 6.67
N HIS A 269 -17.32 7.56 5.74
CA HIS A 269 -17.80 6.50 4.84
C HIS A 269 -17.28 5.10 5.23
N VAL A 270 -16.23 5.03 6.04
CA VAL A 270 -15.66 3.77 6.53
C VAL A 270 -16.02 3.56 8.02
N PRO A 271 -16.92 2.60 8.34
CA PRO A 271 -17.30 2.36 9.73
C PRO A 271 -16.18 1.64 10.50
N ARG A 272 -15.89 2.08 11.73
CA ARG A 272 -14.76 1.55 12.54
C ARG A 272 -14.80 0.03 12.77
N TRP A 273 -15.96 -0.60 12.73
CA TRP A 273 -16.11 -2.05 12.92
C TRP A 273 -15.90 -2.88 11.64
N ALA A 274 -15.70 -2.27 10.48
CA ALA A 274 -15.49 -2.99 9.22
C ALA A 274 -14.05 -3.44 8.98
N TRP A 275 -13.11 -2.99 9.81
CA TRP A 275 -11.67 -3.18 9.62
C TRP A 275 -10.91 -3.13 10.95
N SER A 276 -9.72 -3.72 10.98
CA SER A 276 -8.86 -3.78 12.16
C SER A 276 -7.76 -2.73 12.19
N GLY A 277 -7.37 -2.17 11.04
CA GLY A 277 -6.30 -1.18 10.92
C GLY A 277 -6.68 0.24 11.35
N GLU A 278 -5.81 1.18 10.99
CA GLU A 278 -5.99 2.62 11.20
C GLU A 278 -5.57 3.41 9.96
N TRP A 279 -5.96 4.68 9.90
CA TRP A 279 -5.45 5.60 8.88
C TRP A 279 -4.01 5.98 9.22
N ASP A 280 -3.14 6.04 8.21
CA ASP A 280 -1.85 6.72 8.36
C ASP A 280 -2.07 8.19 8.70
N THR A 281 -1.08 8.81 9.32
CA THR A 281 -1.17 10.21 9.76
C THR A 281 -0.26 11.11 8.95
N ALA A 282 -0.84 12.18 8.39
CA ALA A 282 -0.08 13.31 7.89
C ALA A 282 0.30 14.21 9.07
N THR A 283 1.62 14.36 9.28
CA THR A 283 2.21 15.28 10.26
C THR A 283 3.13 16.26 9.59
N GLY A 284 3.26 17.48 10.11
CA GLY A 284 4.19 18.47 9.58
C GLY A 284 3.62 19.28 8.41
N LEU A 285 2.32 19.19 8.14
CA LEU A 285 1.71 19.99 7.08
C LEU A 285 1.84 21.48 7.41
N PRO A 286 2.16 22.35 6.42
CA PRO A 286 2.20 23.79 6.63
C PRO A 286 0.85 24.31 7.15
N ASP A 287 0.86 25.05 8.24
CA ASP A 287 -0.32 25.74 8.74
C ASP A 287 -0.83 26.75 7.69
N THR A 288 -2.13 26.70 7.39
CA THR A 288 -2.73 27.43 6.27
C THR A 288 -2.69 28.95 6.44
N PHE A 289 -2.50 29.46 7.66
CA PHE A 289 -2.43 30.89 7.95
C PHE A 289 -0.99 31.40 8.02
N THR A 290 -0.05 30.59 8.52
CA THR A 290 1.33 31.00 8.81
C THR A 290 2.36 30.44 7.84
N GLY A 291 2.03 29.39 7.08
CA GLY A 291 2.94 28.66 6.21
C GLY A 291 4.04 27.88 6.94
N ARG A 292 4.02 27.83 8.28
CA ARG A 292 5.00 27.10 9.08
C ARG A 292 4.60 25.63 9.20
N LEU A 293 5.57 24.72 9.12
CA LEU A 293 5.34 23.29 9.36
C LEU A 293 4.78 23.11 10.77
N ASN A 294 3.65 22.43 10.88
CA ASN A 294 3.03 22.09 12.15
C ASN A 294 3.20 20.60 12.41
N PHE A 295 4.14 20.20 13.27
CA PHE A 295 4.35 18.80 13.61
C PHE A 295 3.41 18.28 14.70
N ASP A 296 2.62 19.16 15.31
CA ASP A 296 1.59 18.80 16.29
C ASP A 296 0.27 18.41 15.60
N ASN A 297 0.12 18.71 14.30
CA ASN A 297 -1.01 18.19 13.54
C ASN A 297 -0.82 16.68 13.28
N ARG A 298 -1.87 15.92 13.55
CA ARG A 298 -1.98 14.50 13.25
C ARG A 298 -3.31 14.30 12.55
N LEU A 299 -3.29 14.53 11.23
CA LEU A 299 -4.48 14.39 10.40
C LEU A 299 -4.46 13.02 9.75
N GLU A 300 -5.61 12.35 9.71
CA GLU A 300 -5.76 11.07 9.03
C GLU A 300 -5.63 11.28 7.51
N ALA A 301 -4.81 10.46 6.86
CA ALA A 301 -4.71 10.38 5.41
C ALA A 301 -5.89 9.55 4.89
N ASP A 302 -7.08 10.14 4.91
CA ASP A 302 -8.36 9.50 4.59
C ASP A 302 -8.98 10.00 3.27
N ASN A 303 -8.26 10.79 2.48
CA ASN A 303 -8.70 11.29 1.18
C ASN A 303 -7.79 10.78 0.08
N CYS A 304 -8.35 10.06 -0.88
CA CYS A 304 -7.57 9.39 -1.90
C CYS A 304 -7.12 10.34 -3.02
N TRP A 305 -7.67 11.56 -3.05
CA TRP A 305 -7.24 12.58 -3.99
C TRP A 305 -5.77 12.96 -3.77
N VAL A 306 -4.95 12.81 -4.80
CA VAL A 306 -3.51 13.08 -4.73
C VAL A 306 -3.14 14.53 -4.41
N MET A 307 -4.08 15.47 -4.52
CA MET A 307 -3.86 16.88 -4.14
C MET A 307 -4.73 17.34 -2.96
N ALA A 308 -5.22 16.39 -2.14
CA ALA A 308 -6.03 16.70 -0.97
C ALA A 308 -5.26 17.62 0.02
N PRO A 309 -5.82 18.78 0.42
CA PRO A 309 -5.07 19.80 1.16
C PRO A 309 -4.82 19.47 2.63
N HIS A 310 -5.45 18.43 3.19
CA HIS A 310 -5.28 18.02 4.59
C HIS A 310 -4.28 16.88 4.80
N GLN A 311 -3.54 16.53 3.75
CA GLN A 311 -2.52 15.48 3.73
C GLN A 311 -1.38 15.89 2.78
N TRP A 312 -0.30 15.10 2.74
CA TRP A 312 0.81 15.40 1.84
C TRP A 312 0.38 15.22 0.37
N ALA A 313 0.95 16.02 -0.51
CA ALA A 313 0.76 15.82 -1.95
C ALA A 313 1.21 14.41 -2.32
N ASN A 314 0.38 13.73 -3.11
CA ASN A 314 0.51 12.33 -3.48
C ASN A 314 0.50 11.33 -2.31
N GLN A 315 -0.01 11.68 -1.13
CA GLN A 315 -0.13 10.69 -0.05
C GLN A 315 -1.25 9.67 -0.28
N GLY A 316 -2.34 10.08 -0.96
CA GLY A 316 -3.53 9.24 -1.09
C GLY A 316 -4.20 8.96 0.26
N CYS A 317 -5.20 8.07 0.24
CA CYS A 317 -5.80 7.58 1.47
C CYS A 317 -5.09 6.29 1.87
N VAL A 318 -4.55 6.23 3.08
CA VAL A 318 -3.59 5.19 3.47
C VAL A 318 -4.07 4.47 4.72
N ALA A 319 -4.36 3.18 4.58
CA ALA A 319 -4.65 2.29 5.69
C ALA A 319 -3.39 1.52 6.11
N VAL A 320 -3.10 1.51 7.40
CA VAL A 320 -1.95 0.80 7.97
C VAL A 320 -2.42 -0.38 8.83
N SER A 321 -1.67 -1.48 8.78
CA SER A 321 -1.91 -2.58 9.71
C SER A 321 -1.58 -2.14 11.14
N GLN A 322 -2.33 -2.63 12.14
CA GLN A 322 -1.94 -2.49 13.55
C GLN A 322 -0.97 -3.58 14.00
N GLU A 323 -0.74 -4.59 13.16
CA GLU A 323 0.16 -5.69 13.44
C GLU A 323 1.57 -5.39 12.90
N ASN A 324 2.55 -5.44 13.80
CA ASN A 324 3.96 -5.29 13.47
C ASN A 324 4.48 -6.53 12.73
N GLY A 325 5.58 -6.35 12.00
CA GLY A 325 6.21 -7.42 11.23
C GLY A 325 5.38 -7.88 10.04
N THR A 326 4.58 -6.97 9.49
CA THR A 326 3.74 -7.23 8.32
C THR A 326 4.42 -6.81 7.01
N ILE A 327 5.64 -6.27 7.06
CA ILE A 327 6.49 -5.99 5.90
C ILE A 327 7.98 -6.03 6.32
N GLY A 328 8.90 -6.03 5.36
CA GLY A 328 10.34 -5.88 5.58
C GLY A 328 10.98 -7.06 6.30
N THR A 329 12.05 -6.78 7.06
CA THR A 329 12.88 -7.80 7.72
C THR A 329 12.06 -8.72 8.63
N ALA A 330 11.16 -8.18 9.43
CA ALA A 330 10.37 -8.97 10.36
C ALA A 330 9.40 -9.93 9.65
N MET A 331 8.88 -9.56 8.48
CA MET A 331 8.09 -10.47 7.64
C MET A 331 8.97 -11.56 7.02
N ASN A 332 10.19 -11.22 6.60
CA ASN A 332 11.15 -12.17 6.07
C ASN A 332 11.59 -13.20 7.13
N ASP A 333 11.80 -12.75 8.38
CA ASP A 333 12.22 -13.60 9.52
C ASP A 333 11.21 -14.71 9.86
N VAL A 334 9.93 -14.53 9.53
CA VAL A 334 8.89 -15.54 9.72
C VAL A 334 8.61 -16.38 8.46
N GLY A 335 9.44 -16.26 7.43
CA GLY A 335 9.29 -17.00 6.16
C GLY A 335 8.30 -16.37 5.18
N GLY A 336 8.10 -15.06 5.30
CA GLY A 336 7.21 -14.26 4.47
C GLY A 336 5.73 -14.42 4.87
N GLY A 337 4.86 -14.35 3.87
CA GLY A 337 3.42 -14.51 4.07
C GLY A 337 2.61 -14.09 2.85
N VAL A 338 1.33 -13.78 3.09
CA VAL A 338 0.34 -13.60 2.04
C VAL A 338 -0.35 -12.26 2.19
N TYR A 339 -0.44 -11.52 1.08
CA TYR A 339 -1.17 -10.25 0.98
C TYR A 339 -2.35 -10.45 0.05
N VAL A 340 -3.50 -9.92 0.42
CA VAL A 340 -4.73 -10.06 -0.36
C VAL A 340 -5.37 -8.71 -0.55
N LEU A 341 -5.71 -8.37 -1.80
CA LEU A 341 -6.61 -7.29 -2.14
C LEU A 341 -7.92 -7.88 -2.64
N GLU A 342 -9.05 -7.41 -2.13
CA GLU A 342 -10.37 -7.63 -2.72
C GLU A 342 -10.93 -6.30 -3.19
N TRP A 343 -11.03 -6.16 -4.50
CA TRP A 343 -11.61 -5.02 -5.19
C TRP A 343 -12.95 -5.43 -5.81
N ASP A 344 -14.05 -4.99 -5.18
CA ASP A 344 -15.41 -5.34 -5.57
C ASP A 344 -16.27 -4.07 -5.70
N PRO A 345 -16.26 -3.42 -6.88
CA PRO A 345 -17.04 -2.21 -7.10
C PRO A 345 -18.55 -2.44 -7.06
N ASP A 346 -19.04 -3.66 -7.29
CA ASP A 346 -20.49 -3.97 -7.19
C ASP A 346 -20.96 -3.97 -5.74
N ASN A 347 -20.08 -4.33 -4.80
CA ASN A 347 -20.39 -4.30 -3.37
C ASN A 347 -19.85 -3.04 -2.68
N GLY A 348 -19.21 -2.15 -3.45
CA GLY A 348 -18.83 -0.81 -3.01
C GLY A 348 -17.64 -0.79 -2.05
N TYR A 349 -16.67 -1.69 -2.22
CA TYR A 349 -15.48 -1.69 -1.37
C TYR A 349 -14.19 -2.13 -2.08
N ILE A 350 -13.09 -1.68 -1.49
CA ILE A 350 -11.75 -2.26 -1.64
C ILE A 350 -11.27 -2.66 -0.24
N ARG A 351 -10.76 -3.87 -0.07
CA ARG A 351 -10.34 -4.42 1.23
C ARG A 351 -9.00 -5.12 1.12
N SER A 352 -8.17 -5.01 2.15
CA SER A 352 -6.88 -5.72 2.19
C SER A 352 -6.65 -6.51 3.48
N TRP A 353 -6.01 -7.66 3.32
CA TRP A 353 -5.51 -8.50 4.40
C TRP A 353 -4.02 -8.77 4.24
N VAL A 354 -3.36 -8.98 5.37
CA VAL A 354 -2.00 -9.51 5.45
C VAL A 354 -1.99 -10.67 6.45
N PHE A 355 -1.32 -11.75 6.08
CA PHE A 355 -1.12 -12.91 6.95
C PHE A 355 0.35 -13.32 6.93
N GLN A 356 1.01 -13.28 8.08
CA GLN A 356 2.33 -13.89 8.24
C GLN A 356 2.24 -15.40 7.96
N ARG A 357 3.33 -16.01 7.47
CA ARG A 357 3.36 -17.41 6.99
C ARG A 357 2.68 -18.41 7.93
N HIS A 358 2.88 -18.26 9.24
CA HIS A 358 2.38 -19.18 10.25
C HIS A 358 0.90 -18.99 10.63
N ASN A 359 0.23 -17.95 10.10
CA ASN A 359 -1.14 -17.58 10.43
C ASN A 359 -2.03 -17.37 9.18
N ILE A 360 -1.70 -18.05 8.08
CA ILE A 360 -2.53 -18.02 6.87
C ILE A 360 -3.84 -18.81 7.13
N PRO A 361 -5.03 -18.23 6.89
CA PRO A 361 -6.30 -18.94 7.04
C PRO A 361 -6.35 -20.21 6.18
N THR A 362 -6.87 -21.31 6.74
CA THR A 362 -6.94 -22.62 6.04
C THR A 362 -7.59 -22.52 4.68
N ASN A 363 -8.72 -21.82 4.57
CA ASN A 363 -9.41 -21.64 3.29
C ASN A 363 -8.52 -20.93 2.23
N LEU A 364 -7.79 -19.89 2.62
CA LEU A 364 -6.89 -19.18 1.70
C LEU A 364 -5.73 -20.08 1.27
N LEU A 365 -5.12 -20.79 2.22
CA LEU A 365 -4.05 -21.75 1.95
C LEU A 365 -4.49 -22.86 0.98
N GLU A 366 -5.62 -23.52 1.26
CA GLU A 366 -6.18 -24.56 0.40
C GLU A 366 -6.56 -24.04 -0.99
N SER A 367 -7.07 -22.79 -1.08
CA SER A 367 -7.40 -22.19 -2.37
C SER A 367 -6.17 -22.01 -3.26
N MET A 368 -5.04 -21.55 -2.71
CA MET A 368 -3.78 -21.42 -3.45
C MET A 368 -3.20 -22.79 -3.85
N GLN A 369 -3.24 -23.76 -2.93
CA GLN A 369 -2.75 -25.12 -3.20
C GLN A 369 -3.54 -25.81 -4.32
N THR A 370 -4.87 -25.78 -4.25
CA THR A 370 -5.72 -26.40 -5.27
C THR A 370 -5.65 -25.64 -6.61
N ALA A 371 -5.42 -24.33 -6.59
CA ALA A 371 -5.15 -23.53 -7.79
C ALA A 371 -3.84 -24.00 -8.48
N ASN A 372 -2.77 -24.22 -7.72
CA ASN A 372 -1.50 -24.74 -8.25
C ASN A 372 -1.65 -26.14 -8.85
N ASP A 373 -2.32 -27.05 -8.15
CA ASP A 373 -2.60 -28.42 -8.61
C ASP A 373 -3.35 -28.44 -9.95
N SER A 374 -4.31 -27.53 -10.12
CA SER A 374 -5.19 -27.46 -11.30
C SER A 374 -4.42 -27.14 -12.58
N GLN A 375 -3.35 -26.34 -12.52
CA GLN A 375 -2.46 -26.07 -13.65
C GLN A 375 -1.52 -27.25 -13.96
N GLN A 376 -1.08 -27.98 -12.94
CA GLN A 376 -0.13 -29.09 -13.10
C GLN A 376 -0.75 -30.30 -13.83
N HIS A 377 -2.06 -30.47 -13.72
CA HIS A 377 -2.81 -31.52 -14.43
C HIS A 377 -2.99 -31.25 -15.93
N ASP A 378 -3.00 -29.99 -16.38
CA ASP A 378 -3.02 -29.67 -17.82
C ASP A 378 -1.65 -29.96 -18.49
N ILE A 379 -0.56 -29.89 -17.71
CA ILE A 379 0.81 -30.17 -18.18
C ILE A 379 1.05 -31.69 -18.35
N THR A 380 0.40 -32.54 -17.55
CA THR A 380 0.55 -34.01 -17.65
C THR A 380 -0.39 -34.68 -18.67
N ALA A 381 -1.42 -33.98 -19.17
CA ALA A 381 -2.36 -34.51 -20.15
C ALA A 381 -1.80 -34.58 -21.60
N THR A 382 -0.63 -34.00 -21.88
CA THR A 382 -0.10 -33.90 -23.27
C THR A 382 0.87 -35.03 -23.65
N THR A 383 1.10 -36.05 -22.82
CA THR A 383 1.93 -37.19 -23.24
C THR A 383 1.49 -38.53 -22.65
N THR A 384 0.33 -39.05 -23.05
CA THR A 384 0.22 -40.48 -23.43
C THR A 384 -1.05 -40.77 -24.23
N THR A 385 -0.92 -41.02 -25.53
CA THR A 385 -1.87 -41.86 -26.26
C THR A 385 -1.73 -43.29 -25.74
N LYS A 386 -2.62 -43.74 -24.86
CA LYS A 386 -2.80 -45.17 -24.58
C LYS A 386 -4.25 -45.60 -24.71
N THR A 387 -4.45 -46.37 -25.76
CA THR A 387 -5.58 -47.21 -26.16
C THR A 387 -6.19 -47.94 -24.96
N LYS A 388 -7.47 -47.68 -24.64
CA LYS A 388 -8.24 -48.44 -23.65
C LYS A 388 -8.45 -49.88 -24.14
N THR A 389 -7.81 -50.84 -23.49
CA THR A 389 -8.24 -52.25 -23.52
C THR A 389 -8.99 -52.52 -22.22
N LYS A 390 -10.27 -52.90 -22.33
CA LYS A 390 -11.11 -53.34 -21.20
C LYS A 390 -10.56 -54.65 -20.64
N ASN A 391 -10.26 -54.70 -19.36
CA ASN A 391 -10.30 -55.95 -18.62
C ASN A 391 -10.86 -55.74 -17.21
N THR A 392 -11.80 -56.61 -16.87
CA THR A 392 -12.52 -56.74 -15.60
C THR A 392 -11.61 -57.24 -14.49
N ARG A 393 -11.70 -56.64 -13.28
CA ARG A 393 -11.92 -57.25 -11.96
C ARG A 393 -11.51 -56.24 -10.87
N GLY A 394 -12.30 -56.17 -9.80
CA GLY A 394 -12.33 -55.09 -8.81
C GLY A 394 -11.00 -54.73 -8.14
N ASP A 395 -10.75 -53.43 -8.12
CA ASP A 395 -10.37 -52.60 -6.98
C ASP A 395 -10.23 -51.18 -7.56
N GLU A 396 -11.36 -50.51 -7.76
CA GLU A 396 -11.38 -49.10 -8.14
C GLU A 396 -11.07 -48.33 -6.84
N LYS A 397 -9.79 -48.09 -6.58
CA LYS A 397 -9.41 -46.94 -5.78
C LYS A 397 -9.88 -45.72 -6.57
N ASP A 398 -10.88 -45.04 -6.04
CA ASP A 398 -11.26 -43.69 -6.47
C ASP A 398 -9.97 -42.88 -6.63
N ASP A 399 -9.65 -42.51 -7.87
CA ASP A 399 -8.67 -41.47 -8.14
C ASP A 399 -9.23 -40.19 -7.49
N ASN A 400 -8.53 -39.69 -6.47
CA ASN A 400 -8.87 -38.49 -5.70
C ASN A 400 -9.43 -37.38 -6.60
N ASP A 401 -10.75 -37.17 -6.56
CA ASP A 401 -11.38 -35.93 -7.00
C ASP A 401 -10.95 -34.84 -6.02
N LYS A 402 -9.77 -34.24 -6.26
CA LYS A 402 -9.28 -33.09 -5.49
C LYS A 402 -10.30 -31.98 -5.68
N THR A 403 -11.13 -31.78 -4.66
CA THR A 403 -12.16 -30.75 -4.66
C THR A 403 -11.48 -29.38 -4.77
N VAL A 404 -11.78 -28.61 -5.83
CA VAL A 404 -11.28 -27.25 -6.00
C VAL A 404 -11.81 -26.39 -4.84
N VAL A 405 -10.90 -25.75 -4.09
CA VAL A 405 -11.26 -24.83 -3.01
C VAL A 405 -11.11 -23.41 -3.52
N LEU A 406 -12.14 -22.59 -3.29
CA LEU A 406 -12.16 -21.18 -3.71
C LEU A 406 -11.98 -20.27 -2.49
N PRO A 407 -11.38 -19.09 -2.66
CA PRO A 407 -11.23 -18.13 -1.57
C PRO A 407 -12.59 -17.71 -1.02
N ASP A 408 -12.70 -17.64 0.30
CA ASP A 408 -13.85 -17.14 1.04
C ASP A 408 -13.40 -16.11 2.09
N PRO A 409 -13.36 -14.81 1.72
CA PRO A 409 -12.99 -13.72 2.62
C PRO A 409 -13.77 -13.66 3.93
N SER A 410 -15.00 -14.20 3.97
CA SER A 410 -15.80 -14.21 5.20
C SER A 410 -15.21 -15.10 6.31
N THR A 411 -14.25 -15.96 5.96
CA THR A 411 -13.58 -16.88 6.90
C THR A 411 -12.24 -16.37 7.43
N TRP A 412 -11.73 -15.24 6.91
CA TRP A 412 -10.38 -14.76 7.19
C TRP A 412 -10.27 -13.73 8.33
N GLY A 413 -11.42 -13.28 8.85
CA GLY A 413 -11.49 -12.19 9.81
C GLY A 413 -11.56 -10.81 9.15
N LEU A 414 -11.48 -9.75 9.95
CA LEU A 414 -11.57 -8.38 9.44
C LEU A 414 -10.34 -8.04 8.59
N PRO A 415 -10.52 -7.32 7.47
CA PRO A 415 -9.39 -6.74 6.74
C PRO A 415 -8.70 -5.68 7.60
N TYR A 416 -7.40 -5.49 7.42
CA TYR A 416 -6.72 -4.36 8.05
C TYR A 416 -6.96 -3.06 7.29
N ALA A 417 -7.36 -3.11 6.02
CA ALA A 417 -7.71 -1.93 5.22
C ALA A 417 -9.12 -2.07 4.65
N TYR A 418 -9.93 -1.01 4.73
CA TYR A 418 -11.25 -0.95 4.11
C TYR A 418 -11.48 0.43 3.53
N PHE A 419 -11.78 0.49 2.23
CA PHE A 419 -12.12 1.70 1.50
C PHE A 419 -13.53 1.57 0.93
N ALA A 420 -14.37 2.57 1.15
CA ALA A 420 -15.74 2.60 0.64
C ALA A 420 -15.76 3.28 -0.74
N ILE A 421 -16.21 2.57 -1.76
CA ILE A 421 -16.32 3.08 -3.14
C ILE A 421 -17.73 2.91 -3.69
N GLY A 422 -18.07 3.63 -4.76
CA GLY A 422 -19.34 3.51 -5.46
C GLY A 422 -20.51 4.18 -4.75
N GLN A 423 -21.71 3.62 -4.92
CA GLN A 423 -22.94 4.31 -4.53
C GLN A 423 -23.05 4.47 -3.00
N GLY A 424 -23.15 5.71 -2.53
CA GLY A 424 -23.32 6.04 -1.12
C GLY A 424 -22.03 6.19 -0.34
N SER A 425 -20.87 6.07 -0.98
CA SER A 425 -19.58 6.50 -0.44
C SER A 425 -19.23 7.92 -0.91
N GLY A 426 -18.14 8.47 -0.37
CA GLY A 426 -17.54 9.72 -0.81
C GLY A 426 -16.55 9.54 -1.97
N CYS A 427 -16.58 8.39 -2.66
CA CYS A 427 -15.61 8.03 -3.71
C CYS A 427 -16.26 7.19 -4.81
N SER A 428 -16.24 7.67 -6.06
CA SER A 428 -16.76 6.88 -7.18
C SER A 428 -15.94 5.61 -7.42
N ALA A 429 -16.61 4.51 -7.76
CA ALA A 429 -15.92 3.31 -8.24
C ALA A 429 -15.22 3.53 -9.59
N ASP A 430 -15.68 4.52 -10.37
CA ASP A 430 -15.11 4.86 -11.69
C ASP A 430 -13.70 5.46 -11.59
N HIS A 431 -13.22 5.79 -10.38
CA HIS A 431 -11.82 6.17 -10.16
C HIS A 431 -10.85 5.02 -10.38
N PHE A 432 -11.31 3.77 -10.43
CA PHE A 432 -10.46 2.59 -10.58
C PHE A 432 -10.94 1.83 -11.80
N VAL A 433 -10.19 1.88 -12.89
CA VAL A 433 -10.55 1.22 -14.14
C VAL A 433 -9.30 0.83 -14.92
N ASN A 434 -9.34 -0.30 -15.62
CA ASN A 434 -8.30 -0.73 -16.54
C ASN A 434 -6.91 -0.90 -15.89
N HIS A 435 -6.88 -1.30 -14.62
CA HIS A 435 -5.65 -1.51 -13.88
C HIS A 435 -4.88 -2.72 -14.40
N HIS A 436 -3.56 -2.72 -14.25
CA HIS A 436 -2.75 -3.93 -14.30
C HIS A 436 -1.87 -4.03 -13.06
N ILE A 437 -1.32 -5.22 -12.78
CA ILE A 437 -0.44 -5.46 -11.64
C ILE A 437 0.97 -4.95 -11.94
N VAL A 438 1.56 -4.21 -11.00
CA VAL A 438 2.94 -3.76 -11.04
C VAL A 438 3.73 -4.36 -9.87
N ILE A 439 4.93 -4.87 -10.16
CA ILE A 439 5.89 -5.32 -9.16
C ILE A 439 7.20 -4.62 -9.41
N ASN A 440 7.65 -3.79 -8.46
CA ASN A 440 8.93 -3.09 -8.61
C ASN A 440 9.73 -3.03 -7.31
N LEU A 441 10.98 -2.64 -7.49
CA LEU A 441 11.88 -2.28 -6.41
C LEU A 441 12.56 -0.97 -6.77
N ALA A 442 12.06 0.14 -6.23
CA ALA A 442 12.68 1.45 -6.33
C ALA A 442 13.63 1.70 -5.15
N PHE A 443 14.40 2.79 -5.23
CA PHE A 443 15.32 3.21 -4.18
C PHE A 443 15.23 4.71 -3.95
N CYS A 444 15.34 5.15 -2.69
CA CYS A 444 15.32 6.57 -2.32
C CYS A 444 14.13 7.34 -2.92
N GLY A 445 14.38 8.36 -3.75
CA GLY A 445 13.34 9.15 -4.40
C GLY A 445 12.47 9.97 -3.43
N THR A 446 11.32 10.38 -3.91
CA THR A 446 10.43 11.36 -3.26
C THR A 446 9.88 10.91 -1.91
N VAL A 447 9.86 9.60 -1.64
CA VAL A 447 9.34 9.05 -0.38
C VAL A 447 10.48 8.46 0.46
N ALA A 448 11.10 7.35 0.04
CA ALA A 448 12.12 6.68 0.85
C ALA A 448 13.35 7.57 1.09
N GLY A 449 13.76 8.37 0.10
CA GLY A 449 14.89 9.29 0.18
C GLY A 449 14.62 10.45 1.14
N ASN A 450 13.47 11.10 1.02
CA ASN A 450 13.06 12.19 1.93
C ASN A 450 12.87 11.73 3.38
N ARG A 451 12.50 10.46 3.57
CA ARG A 451 12.33 9.85 4.90
C ARG A 451 13.60 9.22 5.47
N PHE A 452 14.67 9.11 4.68
CA PHE A 452 15.89 8.40 5.05
C PHE A 452 16.53 8.92 6.35
N GLN A 453 16.57 10.24 6.57
CA GLN A 453 17.09 10.82 7.81
C GLN A 453 16.35 10.31 9.05
N HIS A 454 15.03 10.16 8.96
CA HIS A 454 14.20 9.75 10.08
C HIS A 454 14.20 8.24 10.28
N ASP A 455 14.05 7.49 9.18
CA ASP A 455 13.88 6.04 9.24
C ASP A 455 15.23 5.29 9.36
N CYS A 456 16.33 5.95 8.96
CA CYS A 456 17.68 5.39 8.92
C CYS A 456 18.74 6.36 9.49
N PRO A 457 18.58 6.87 10.73
CA PRO A 457 19.38 7.99 11.26
C PRO A 457 20.88 7.68 11.36
N ALA A 458 21.26 6.45 11.70
CA ALA A 458 22.66 6.06 11.80
C ALA A 458 23.38 6.09 10.44
N LEU A 459 22.71 5.62 9.38
CA LEU A 459 23.25 5.67 8.02
C LEU A 459 23.22 7.10 7.47
N TYR A 460 22.17 7.86 7.79
CA TYR A 460 22.13 9.28 7.45
C TYR A 460 23.34 10.04 8.02
N GLU A 461 23.67 9.85 9.29
CA GLU A 461 24.84 10.48 9.91
C GLU A 461 26.17 10.02 9.27
N GLN A 462 26.27 8.72 8.94
CA GLN A 462 27.47 8.14 8.35
C GLN A 462 27.77 8.68 6.94
N TYR A 463 26.75 8.80 6.08
CA TYR A 463 26.92 9.16 4.67
C TYR A 463 26.69 10.66 4.39
N ASN A 464 26.14 11.39 5.36
CA ASN A 464 25.66 12.77 5.28
C ASN A 464 26.21 13.60 4.11
N VAL A 465 25.34 13.84 3.12
CA VAL A 465 25.59 14.72 2.00
C VAL A 465 24.85 16.03 2.24
N HIS A 466 25.58 17.07 2.67
CA HIS A 466 25.08 18.44 2.81
C HIS A 466 23.83 18.60 3.69
N ASN A 467 23.60 17.71 4.65
CA ASN A 467 22.38 17.61 5.46
C ASN A 467 21.09 17.40 4.63
N ASP A 468 21.21 16.84 3.43
CA ASP A 468 20.09 16.56 2.55
C ASP A 468 19.75 15.06 2.63
N SER A 469 18.50 14.74 3.02
CA SER A 469 18.07 13.36 3.25
C SER A 469 18.12 12.53 1.97
N GLU A 470 17.65 13.08 0.85
CA GLU A 470 17.58 12.37 -0.42
C GLU A 470 19.00 12.13 -0.99
N LEU A 471 19.85 13.16 -1.02
CA LEU A 471 21.22 13.02 -1.49
C LEU A 471 22.04 12.06 -0.62
N THR A 472 21.77 12.04 0.69
CA THR A 472 22.41 11.11 1.62
C THR A 472 21.95 9.67 1.37
N CYS A 473 20.66 9.46 1.09
CA CYS A 473 20.13 8.16 0.68
C CYS A 473 20.82 7.69 -0.61
N ASN A 474 20.93 8.55 -1.61
CA ASN A 474 21.56 8.24 -2.89
C ASN A 474 23.04 7.84 -2.70
N ALA A 475 23.77 8.59 -1.86
CA ALA A 475 25.15 8.26 -1.51
C ALA A 475 25.28 6.90 -0.79
N TYR A 476 24.32 6.55 0.07
CA TYR A 476 24.26 5.24 0.68
C TYR A 476 24.04 4.13 -0.37
N ILE A 477 23.10 4.30 -1.30
CA ILE A 477 22.84 3.33 -2.39
C ILE A 477 24.08 3.12 -3.28
N ASP A 478 24.89 4.16 -3.48
CA ASP A 478 26.15 4.15 -4.24
C ASP A 478 27.32 3.47 -3.50
N SER A 479 27.23 3.32 -2.18
CA SER A 479 28.38 3.04 -1.32
C SER A 479 28.83 1.57 -1.29
N ASP A 480 27.98 0.66 -0.81
CA ASP A 480 28.31 -0.74 -0.59
C ASP A 480 27.22 -1.65 -1.17
N PRO A 481 27.51 -2.44 -2.22
CA PRO A 481 26.54 -3.37 -2.79
C PRO A 481 26.11 -4.47 -1.82
N THR A 482 26.85 -4.75 -0.74
CA THR A 482 26.48 -5.74 0.27
C THR A 482 25.41 -5.26 1.25
N ALA A 483 25.21 -3.95 1.38
CA ALA A 483 24.21 -3.35 2.26
C ALA A 483 22.76 -3.59 1.77
N LEU A 484 22.61 -4.06 0.53
CA LEU A 484 21.32 -4.27 -0.14
C LEU A 484 21.09 -5.75 -0.51
N LYS A 485 21.73 -6.67 0.22
CA LYS A 485 21.53 -8.12 0.03
C LYS A 485 20.09 -8.57 0.30
N GLU A 486 19.40 -7.89 1.21
CA GLU A 486 18.00 -8.14 1.54
C GLU A 486 17.03 -7.36 0.64
N ALA A 487 17.52 -6.60 -0.35
CA ALA A 487 16.69 -5.86 -1.29
C ALA A 487 16.28 -6.74 -2.49
N TYR A 488 15.47 -7.77 -2.23
CA TYR A 488 14.93 -8.66 -3.27
C TYR A 488 13.56 -9.24 -2.91
N TRP A 489 12.75 -9.46 -3.94
CA TRP A 489 11.52 -10.24 -3.84
C TRP A 489 11.83 -11.73 -4.01
N LYS A 490 11.13 -12.59 -3.26
CA LYS A 490 11.01 -14.04 -3.51
C LYS A 490 9.54 -14.41 -3.47
N ILE A 491 8.94 -14.53 -4.65
CA ILE A 491 7.48 -14.67 -4.85
C ILE A 491 7.16 -16.12 -5.20
N ARG A 492 6.26 -16.77 -4.44
CA ARG A 492 5.74 -18.11 -4.78
C ARG A 492 4.69 -18.03 -5.89
N GLY A 493 3.80 -17.04 -5.80
CA GLY A 493 2.82 -16.82 -6.85
C GLY A 493 1.96 -15.59 -6.65
N VAL A 494 1.28 -15.21 -7.73
CA VAL A 494 0.19 -14.24 -7.75
C VAL A 494 -1.05 -14.95 -8.27
N TYR A 495 -2.15 -14.88 -7.54
CA TYR A 495 -3.41 -15.54 -7.89
C TYR A 495 -4.49 -14.49 -8.08
N ILE A 496 -5.17 -14.53 -9.21
CA ILE A 496 -6.24 -13.58 -9.54
C ILE A 496 -7.55 -14.35 -9.65
N TYR A 497 -8.48 -14.00 -8.77
CA TYR A 497 -9.84 -14.49 -8.79
C TYR A 497 -10.81 -13.36 -9.12
N GLN A 498 -11.98 -13.72 -9.62
CA GLN A 498 -13.07 -12.78 -9.87
C GLN A 498 -14.38 -13.37 -9.37
N ARG A 499 -15.26 -12.55 -8.81
CA ARG A 499 -16.57 -12.99 -8.37
C ARG A 499 -17.45 -13.39 -9.57
N GLN A 500 -18.22 -14.47 -9.44
CA GLN A 500 -19.13 -14.98 -10.47
C GLN A 500 -20.38 -14.11 -10.65
#